data_AF-A0A3D2YYL5-F1
#
_entry.id   AF-A0A3D2YYL5-F1
#
_cell.length_a   1.000
_cell.length_b   1.000
_cell.length_c   1.000
_cell.angle_alpha   90.00
_cell.angle_beta   90.00
_cell.angle_gamma   90.00
#
_symmetry.space_group_name_H-M   'P 1'
#
loop_
_entity.id
_entity.type
_entity.pdbx_description
1 polymer ?
#
loop_
_entity_poly.entity_id
_entity_poly.type
_entity_poly.pdbx_seq_one_letter_code
_entity_poly.pdbx_strand_id
1 'polypeptide(L)'
;MTTAAPWLSAPVLVWVAADIILPDLGFSRDAMQVAVDIGGARLPGWGLLPLICVLLIAARAGLGADKGQRLASAWLGACNVLKWIAGPTMALLLLRLLSLWNPVGALLPWLGLTWSPHASIALALVPFLGARDRSMAIRRRTAAVLFAISLAVYGGYTLYVCQMVMMHGDEAQYLRVTQSLLQDGDIDLANNLDGDVTVFHVLDVGVHKAPGSPADKLYSKHPVGLSVMLMPAYSLGLRLWANPRLGAALTMAVCAAAILALLFLWLCH
;
A
#
# COMPACT_ATOMS: atom_id res chain seq x y z
N MET A 1 -1.87 2.00 -41.97
CA MET A 1 -1.27 1.64 -40.66
C MET A 1 -0.52 2.85 -40.16
N THR A 2 -1.10 3.64 -39.26
CA THR A 2 -0.35 4.69 -38.55
C THR A 2 0.67 3.98 -37.66
N THR A 3 1.96 4.12 -37.97
CA THR A 3 3.06 3.62 -37.14
C THR A 3 2.86 4.20 -35.73
N ALA A 4 2.41 3.36 -34.79
CA ALA A 4 2.38 3.75 -33.40
C ALA A 4 3.80 4.15 -33.04
N ALA A 5 3.96 5.39 -32.61
CA ALA A 5 5.27 5.98 -32.58
C ALA A 5 6.11 5.31 -31.47
N PRO A 6 7.34 4.87 -31.78
CA PRO A 6 8.17 4.08 -30.86
C PRO A 6 8.43 4.77 -29.51
N TRP A 7 8.21 6.08 -29.42
CA TRP A 7 8.30 6.84 -28.16
C TRP A 7 7.22 6.46 -27.12
N LEU A 8 6.13 5.81 -27.50
CA LEU A 8 5.06 5.41 -26.57
C LEU A 8 5.45 4.21 -25.69
N SER A 9 6.30 3.30 -26.18
CA SER A 9 6.74 2.13 -25.42
C SER A 9 8.01 2.38 -24.61
N ALA A 10 8.84 3.34 -25.02
CA ALA A 10 10.12 3.64 -24.36
C ALA A 10 10.00 3.87 -22.84
N PRO A 11 9.05 4.66 -22.31
CA PRO A 11 8.94 4.88 -20.86
C PRO A 11 8.61 3.59 -20.10
N VAL A 12 7.74 2.75 -20.66
CA VAL A 12 7.35 1.48 -20.04
C VAL A 12 8.51 0.50 -20.04
N LEU A 13 9.30 0.45 -21.12
CA LEU A 13 10.50 -0.40 -21.17
C LEU A 13 11.57 0.07 -20.19
N VAL A 14 11.79 1.38 -20.06
CA VAL A 14 12.71 1.95 -19.07
C VAL A 14 12.20 1.66 -17.65
N TRP A 15 10.90 1.72 -17.40
CA TRP A 15 10.31 1.34 -16.11
C TRP A 15 10.59 -0.10 -15.75
N VAL A 16 10.32 -1.04 -16.66
CA VAL A 16 10.59 -2.48 -16.46
C VAL A 16 12.09 -2.69 -16.21
N ALA A 17 12.96 -2.06 -17.00
CA ALA A 17 14.40 -2.15 -16.80
C ALA A 17 14.84 -1.62 -15.42
N ALA A 18 14.26 -0.51 -14.96
CA ALA A 18 14.53 0.03 -13.63
C ALA A 18 14.04 -0.89 -12.50
N ASP A 19 12.88 -1.54 -12.65
CA ASP A 19 12.34 -2.48 -11.67
C ASP A 19 13.14 -3.79 -11.60
N ILE A 20 13.78 -4.21 -12.69
CA ILE A 20 14.67 -5.39 -12.71
C ILE A 20 15.91 -5.16 -11.83
N ILE A 21 16.35 -3.92 -11.70
CA ILE A 21 17.57 -3.55 -10.98
C ILE A 21 17.36 -3.56 -9.45
N LEU A 22 16.10 -3.58 -8.97
CA LEU A 22 15.74 -3.64 -7.54
C LEU A 22 16.63 -2.78 -6.61
N PRO A 23 16.72 -1.46 -6.83
CA PRO A 23 17.54 -0.62 -5.97
C PRO A 23 16.89 -0.47 -4.58
N ASP A 24 17.65 -0.82 -3.55
CA ASP A 24 17.34 -0.52 -2.16
C ASP A 24 17.83 0.89 -1.82
N LEU A 25 16.90 1.76 -1.44
CA LEU A 25 17.18 3.15 -1.11
C LEU A 25 17.09 3.35 0.40
N GLY A 26 18.22 3.64 1.02
CA GLY A 26 18.32 4.07 2.41
C GLY A 26 18.47 5.59 2.48
N PHE A 27 17.56 6.26 3.18
CA PHE A 27 17.70 7.69 3.49
C PHE A 27 18.04 7.86 4.97
N SER A 28 19.13 8.58 5.23
CA SER A 28 19.44 9.14 6.55
C SER A 28 19.42 10.66 6.47
N ARG A 29 19.39 11.35 7.63
CA ARG A 29 19.38 12.83 7.67
C ARG A 29 20.53 13.46 6.90
N ASP A 30 21.69 12.80 6.89
CA ASP A 30 22.95 13.37 6.39
C ASP A 30 23.47 12.66 5.13
N ALA A 31 22.85 11.56 4.71
CA ALA A 31 23.28 10.77 3.56
C ALA A 31 22.16 9.93 2.94
N MET A 32 22.11 9.89 1.61
CA MET A 32 21.40 8.88 0.84
C MET A 32 22.36 7.74 0.49
N GLN A 33 21.93 6.51 0.77
CA GLN A 33 22.63 5.30 0.35
C GLN A 33 21.75 4.58 -0.68
N VAL A 34 22.34 4.25 -1.82
CA VAL A 34 21.71 3.44 -2.87
C VAL A 34 22.48 2.13 -2.92
N ALA A 35 21.83 1.04 -2.54
CA ALA A 35 22.33 -0.30 -2.75
C ALA A 35 21.61 -0.90 -3.95
N VAL A 36 22.37 -1.47 -4.88
CA VAL A 36 21.80 -2.17 -6.04
C VAL A 36 22.18 -3.63 -5.90
N ASP A 37 21.20 -4.49 -5.64
CA ASP A 37 21.44 -5.94 -5.63
C ASP A 37 21.37 -6.48 -7.07
N ILE A 38 22.54 -6.61 -7.69
CA ILE A 38 22.70 -7.22 -9.02
C ILE A 38 22.82 -8.76 -8.92
N GLY A 39 23.10 -9.29 -7.72
CA GLY A 39 23.49 -10.68 -7.50
C GLY A 39 22.36 -11.71 -7.58
N GLY A 40 21.11 -11.24 -7.52
CA GLY A 40 19.93 -12.09 -7.52
C GLY A 40 18.84 -11.60 -8.46
N ALA A 41 19.17 -11.24 -9.72
CA ALA A 41 18.24 -10.78 -10.76
C ALA A 41 17.02 -11.71 -10.94
N ARG A 42 16.08 -11.63 -10.00
CA ARG A 42 14.77 -12.25 -10.04
C ARG A 42 13.91 -11.20 -10.69
N LEU A 43 13.40 -11.50 -11.89
CA LEU A 43 12.33 -10.70 -12.49
C LEU A 43 11.21 -10.60 -11.47
N PRO A 44 11.07 -9.46 -10.78
CA PRO A 44 10.05 -9.34 -9.78
C PRO A 44 8.73 -9.34 -10.55
N GLY A 45 7.84 -10.29 -10.25
CA GLY A 45 6.58 -10.43 -10.99
C GLY A 45 5.77 -9.13 -11.06
N TRP A 46 5.95 -8.24 -10.07
CA TRP A 46 5.33 -6.92 -10.02
C TRP A 46 5.85 -5.93 -11.08
N GLY A 47 7.14 -5.96 -11.44
CA GLY A 47 7.72 -5.06 -12.45
C GLY A 47 7.18 -5.33 -13.87
N LEU A 48 6.70 -6.55 -14.11
CA LEU A 48 6.06 -6.94 -15.38
C LEU A 48 4.57 -6.60 -15.44
N LEU A 49 3.93 -6.21 -14.34
CA LEU A 49 2.48 -5.98 -14.29
C LEU A 49 1.99 -4.96 -15.34
N PRO A 50 2.65 -3.80 -15.57
CA PRO A 50 2.22 -2.88 -16.62
C PRO A 50 2.24 -3.52 -18.02
N LEU A 51 3.27 -4.32 -18.32
CA LEU A 51 3.39 -5.03 -19.60
C LEU A 51 2.33 -6.13 -19.72
N ILE A 52 2.10 -6.90 -18.67
CA ILE A 52 1.06 -7.92 -18.61
C ILE A 52 -0.32 -7.28 -18.85
N CYS A 53 -0.61 -6.12 -18.25
CA CYS A 53 -1.86 -5.40 -18.48
C CYS A 53 -2.02 -4.94 -19.93
N VAL A 54 -0.96 -4.42 -20.57
CA VAL A 54 -0.95 -4.09 -22.01
C VAL A 54 -1.30 -5.33 -22.83
N LEU A 55 -0.66 -6.47 -22.55
CA LEU A 55 -0.88 -7.74 -23.27
C LEU A 55 -2.29 -8.28 -23.07
N LEU A 56 -2.84 -8.24 -21.86
CA LEU A 56 -4.19 -8.72 -21.56
C LEU A 56 -5.27 -7.89 -22.26
N ILE A 57 -5.13 -6.56 -22.28
CA ILE A 57 -6.07 -5.69 -22.97
C ILE A 57 -5.96 -5.85 -24.49
N ALA A 58 -4.75 -6.02 -25.03
CA ALA A 58 -4.52 -6.34 -26.42
C ALA A 58 -5.16 -7.68 -26.81
N ALA A 59 -4.94 -8.74 -26.02
CA ALA A 59 -5.54 -10.04 -26.24
C ALA A 59 -7.08 -9.97 -26.22
N ARG A 60 -7.66 -9.24 -25.26
CA ARG A 60 -9.12 -9.02 -25.21
C ARG A 60 -9.64 -8.32 -26.46
N ALA A 61 -8.95 -7.27 -26.94
CA ALA A 61 -9.34 -6.56 -28.16
C ALA A 61 -9.26 -7.45 -29.40
N GLY A 62 -8.24 -8.31 -29.49
CA GLY A 62 -8.11 -9.29 -30.57
C GLY A 62 -9.17 -10.38 -30.55
N LEU A 63 -9.52 -10.91 -29.37
CA LEU A 63 -10.55 -11.93 -29.21
C LEU A 63 -11.96 -11.43 -29.55
N GLY A 64 -12.23 -10.14 -29.34
CA GLY A 64 -13.52 -9.51 -29.67
C GLY A 64 -13.70 -9.13 -31.14
N ALA A 65 -12.68 -9.33 -31.98
CA ALA A 65 -12.70 -8.94 -33.40
C ALA A 65 -12.88 -10.14 -34.35
N ASP A 66 -13.34 -9.84 -35.56
CA ASP A 66 -13.46 -10.81 -36.65
C ASP A 66 -12.11 -11.48 -36.95
N LYS A 67 -12.12 -12.74 -37.39
CA LYS A 67 -10.91 -13.56 -37.60
C LYS A 67 -9.83 -12.85 -38.42
N GLY A 68 -10.22 -12.10 -39.47
CA GLY A 68 -9.29 -11.36 -40.33
C GLY A 68 -8.73 -10.07 -39.71
N GLN A 69 -9.30 -9.58 -38.60
CA GLN A 69 -8.94 -8.31 -37.97
C GLN A 69 -8.32 -8.47 -36.57
N ARG A 70 -8.24 -9.69 -36.02
CA ARG A 70 -7.78 -9.96 -34.65
C ARG A 70 -6.42 -9.32 -34.32
N LEU A 71 -5.44 -9.49 -35.20
CA LEU A 71 -4.09 -8.94 -34.99
C LEU A 71 -4.10 -7.41 -35.02
N ALA A 72 -4.83 -6.80 -35.96
CA ALA A 72 -4.96 -5.35 -36.05
C ALA A 72 -5.67 -4.77 -34.81
N SER A 73 -6.75 -5.41 -34.35
CA SER A 73 -7.50 -5.01 -33.15
C SER A 73 -6.68 -5.20 -31.87
N ALA A 74 -5.92 -6.30 -31.75
CA ALA A 74 -5.01 -6.51 -30.63
C ALA A 74 -3.92 -5.45 -30.59
N TRP A 75 -3.29 -5.16 -31.74
CA TRP A 75 -2.27 -4.13 -31.87
C TRP A 75 -2.81 -2.75 -31.50
N LEU A 76 -4.00 -2.39 -32.00
CA LEU A 76 -4.65 -1.12 -31.68
C LEU A 76 -4.96 -1.02 -30.17
N GLY A 77 -5.43 -2.11 -29.56
CA GLY A 77 -5.64 -2.22 -28.11
C GLY A 77 -4.35 -1.97 -27.33
N ALA A 78 -3.26 -2.63 -27.70
CA ALA A 78 -1.94 -2.42 -27.08
C ALA A 78 -1.48 -0.95 -27.20
N CYS A 79 -1.56 -0.37 -28.40
CA CYS A 79 -1.17 1.02 -28.66
C CYS A 79 -1.99 2.00 -27.83
N ASN A 80 -3.30 1.77 -27.69
CA ASN A 80 -4.16 2.61 -26.88
C ASN A 80 -3.74 2.57 -25.40
N VAL A 81 -3.52 1.38 -24.84
CA VAL A 81 -3.07 1.26 -23.45
C VAL A 81 -1.72 1.93 -23.23
N LEU A 82 -0.77 1.72 -24.14
CA LEU A 82 0.55 2.36 -24.08
C LEU A 82 0.43 3.90 -24.06
N LYS A 83 -0.47 4.49 -24.85
CA LYS A 83 -0.75 5.94 -24.78
C LYS A 83 -1.24 6.39 -23.41
N TRP A 84 -2.11 5.61 -22.77
CA TRP A 84 -2.65 5.94 -21.45
C TRP A 84 -1.60 5.85 -20.34
N ILE A 85 -0.71 4.87 -20.40
CA ILE A 85 0.29 4.66 -19.33
C ILE A 85 1.59 5.44 -19.55
N ALA A 86 1.94 5.78 -20.79
CA ALA A 86 3.23 6.44 -21.09
C ALA A 86 3.45 7.74 -20.31
N GLY A 87 2.43 8.59 -20.20
CA GLY A 87 2.51 9.85 -19.44
C GLY A 87 2.75 9.62 -17.94
N PRO A 88 1.87 8.87 -17.25
CA PRO A 88 2.07 8.50 -15.85
C PRO A 88 3.39 7.76 -15.59
N THR A 89 3.81 6.86 -16.48
CA THR A 89 5.11 6.18 -16.38
C THR A 89 6.26 7.18 -16.47
N MET A 90 6.22 8.13 -17.41
CA MET A 90 7.24 9.17 -17.51
C MET A 90 7.29 10.04 -16.24
N ALA A 91 6.12 10.43 -15.71
CA ALA A 91 6.05 11.20 -14.47
C ALA A 91 6.66 10.43 -13.29
N LEU A 92 6.34 9.14 -13.13
CA LEU A 92 6.92 8.33 -12.07
C LEU A 92 8.42 8.09 -12.26
N LEU A 93 8.91 7.94 -13.50
CA LEU A 93 10.35 7.87 -13.78
C LEU A 93 11.06 9.17 -13.40
N LEU A 94 10.47 10.32 -13.70
CA LEU A 94 11.01 11.62 -13.28
C LEU A 94 11.02 11.74 -11.76
N LEU A 95 9.96 11.32 -11.06
CA LEU A 95 9.92 11.31 -9.60
C LEU A 95 10.97 10.36 -9.00
N ARG A 96 11.21 9.20 -9.61
CA ARG A 96 12.30 8.29 -9.25
C ARG A 96 13.65 8.99 -9.37
N LEU A 97 13.93 9.61 -10.52
CA LEU A 97 15.18 10.34 -10.75
C LEU A 97 15.35 11.51 -9.76
N LEU A 98 14.28 12.27 -9.51
CA LEU A 98 14.29 13.35 -8.52
C LEU A 98 14.55 12.85 -7.11
N SER A 99 14.03 11.68 -6.74
CA SER A 99 14.28 11.08 -5.41
C SER A 99 15.74 10.68 -5.20
N LEU A 100 16.51 10.47 -6.28
CA LEU A 100 17.95 10.21 -6.22
C LEU A 100 18.77 11.48 -5.95
N TRP A 101 18.17 12.66 -6.09
CA TRP A 101 18.84 13.91 -5.76
C TRP A 101 18.79 14.14 -4.25
N ASN A 102 19.95 14.06 -3.59
CA ASN A 102 20.11 14.13 -2.13
C ASN A 102 19.21 15.16 -1.42
N PRO A 103 19.18 16.45 -1.82
CA PRO A 103 18.32 17.44 -1.17
C PRO A 103 16.83 17.10 -1.26
N VAL A 104 16.38 16.57 -2.40
CA VAL A 104 14.98 16.20 -2.63
C VAL A 104 14.62 14.94 -1.85
N GLY A 105 15.47 13.91 -1.89
CA GLY A 105 15.26 12.67 -1.14
C GLY A 105 15.25 12.90 0.38
N ALA A 106 16.11 13.78 0.89
CA ALA A 106 16.14 14.15 2.31
C ALA A 106 14.90 14.97 2.73
N LEU A 107 14.44 15.89 1.89
CA LEU A 107 13.25 16.71 2.16
C LEU A 107 11.94 15.93 1.99
N LEU A 108 11.90 15.01 1.02
CA LEU A 108 10.71 14.27 0.60
C LEU A 108 10.98 12.75 0.56
N PRO A 109 11.28 12.11 1.72
CA PRO A 109 11.65 10.69 1.75
C PRO A 109 10.53 9.76 1.26
N TRP A 110 9.28 10.22 1.30
CA TRP A 110 8.12 9.51 0.75
C TRP A 110 8.17 9.34 -0.77
N LEU A 111 8.99 10.13 -1.51
CA LEU A 111 9.25 9.88 -2.93
C LEU A 111 9.94 8.54 -3.17
N GLY A 112 10.62 7.98 -2.15
CA GLY A 112 11.14 6.62 -2.16
C GLY A 112 10.06 5.56 -2.43
N LEU A 113 8.79 5.83 -2.12
CA LEU A 113 7.67 4.93 -2.42
C LEU A 113 7.49 4.67 -3.92
N THR A 114 8.00 5.57 -4.78
CA THR A 114 7.98 5.37 -6.24
C THR A 114 8.85 4.19 -6.70
N TRP A 115 9.80 3.76 -5.87
CA TRP A 115 10.62 2.56 -6.09
C TRP A 115 9.98 1.28 -5.54
N SER A 116 8.88 1.40 -4.78
CA SER A 116 8.17 0.24 -4.24
C SER A 116 7.31 -0.47 -5.30
N PRO A 117 6.98 -1.77 -5.09
CA PRO A 117 6.08 -2.52 -5.98
C PRO A 117 4.72 -1.86 -6.22
N HIS A 118 4.27 -1.03 -5.29
CA HIS A 118 2.99 -0.31 -5.38
C HIS A 118 2.94 0.64 -6.59
N ALA A 119 4.06 1.22 -6.99
CA ALA A 119 4.10 2.10 -8.16
C ALA A 119 3.83 1.33 -9.46
N SER A 120 4.37 0.11 -9.59
CA SER A 120 4.15 -0.77 -10.74
C SER A 120 2.71 -1.30 -10.77
N ILE A 121 2.14 -1.59 -9.59
CA ILE A 121 0.70 -1.90 -9.45
C ILE A 121 -0.16 -0.70 -9.88
N ALA A 122 0.15 0.50 -9.39
CA ALA A 122 -0.59 1.71 -9.74
C ALA A 122 -0.56 1.97 -11.26
N LEU A 123 0.59 1.84 -11.91
CA LEU A 123 0.72 1.95 -13.37
C LEU A 123 -0.10 0.88 -14.12
N ALA A 124 -0.11 -0.35 -13.62
CA ALA A 124 -0.92 -1.42 -14.19
C ALA A 124 -2.43 -1.14 -14.08
N LEU A 125 -2.85 -0.35 -13.08
CA LEU A 125 -4.23 0.06 -12.87
C LEU A 125 -4.65 1.27 -13.70
N VAL A 126 -3.71 2.13 -14.16
CA VAL A 126 -4.00 3.34 -14.96
C VAL A 126 -4.96 3.11 -16.14
N PRO A 127 -4.81 2.05 -16.97
CA PRO A 127 -5.72 1.80 -18.09
C PRO A 127 -7.17 1.56 -17.68
N PHE A 128 -7.39 1.15 -16.43
CA PHE A 128 -8.71 0.92 -15.86
C PHE A 128 -9.32 2.21 -15.26
N LEU A 129 -8.50 3.23 -15.04
CA LEU A 129 -8.93 4.58 -14.60
C LEU A 129 -9.63 5.32 -15.73
N GLY A 130 -9.06 5.28 -16.94
CA GLY A 130 -9.65 5.89 -18.14
C GLY A 130 -10.85 5.13 -18.71
N ALA A 131 -11.34 4.09 -18.05
CA ALA A 131 -12.34 3.17 -18.58
C ALA A 131 -13.79 3.64 -18.33
N ARG A 132 -14.21 4.62 -19.16
CA ARG A 132 -15.58 5.08 -19.41
C ARG A 132 -16.29 5.76 -18.23
N ASP A 133 -17.05 6.81 -18.56
CA ASP A 133 -18.23 7.27 -17.81
C ASP A 133 -19.18 6.07 -17.61
N ARG A 134 -18.91 5.26 -16.59
CA ARG A 134 -19.87 4.32 -16.07
C ARG A 134 -20.85 5.14 -15.27
N SER A 135 -22.14 4.87 -15.43
CA SER A 135 -23.14 5.54 -14.62
C SER A 135 -22.74 5.45 -13.14
N MET A 136 -22.91 6.56 -12.42
CA MET A 136 -22.54 6.66 -11.00
C MET A 136 -23.11 5.49 -10.16
N ALA A 137 -24.27 4.96 -10.55
CA ALA A 137 -24.88 3.77 -9.95
C ALA A 137 -24.01 2.51 -10.10
N ILE A 138 -23.46 2.24 -11.30
CA ILE A 138 -22.58 1.09 -11.53
C ILE A 138 -21.29 1.24 -10.72
N ARG A 139 -20.72 2.44 -10.68
CA ARG A 139 -19.50 2.71 -9.90
C ARG A 139 -19.71 2.44 -8.41
N ARG A 140 -20.78 3.00 -7.83
CA ARG A 140 -21.13 2.77 -6.42
C ARG A 140 -21.37 1.29 -6.13
N ARG A 141 -22.05 0.57 -7.03
CA ARG A 141 -22.27 -0.87 -6.88
C ARG A 141 -20.95 -1.65 -6.92
N THR A 142 -20.05 -1.33 -7.86
CA THR A 142 -18.74 -1.99 -7.92
C THR A 142 -17.89 -1.69 -6.70
N ALA A 143 -17.84 -0.44 -6.22
CA ALA A 143 -17.14 -0.10 -4.98
C ALA A 143 -17.71 -0.83 -3.76
N ALA A 144 -19.03 -0.96 -3.66
CA ALA A 144 -19.67 -1.71 -2.57
C ALA A 144 -19.31 -3.21 -2.63
N VAL A 145 -19.27 -3.80 -3.83
CA VAL A 145 -18.83 -5.19 -4.02
C VAL A 145 -17.35 -5.36 -3.67
N LEU A 146 -16.48 -4.45 -4.09
CA LEU A 146 -15.06 -4.45 -3.74
C LEU A 146 -14.86 -4.34 -2.23
N PHE A 147 -15.56 -3.40 -1.58
CA PHE A 147 -15.56 -3.26 -0.13
C PHE A 147 -15.97 -4.57 0.55
N ALA A 148 -17.08 -5.18 0.14
CA ALA A 148 -17.60 -6.40 0.76
C ALA A 148 -16.64 -7.59 0.60
N ILE A 149 -16.08 -7.79 -0.60
CA ILE A 149 -15.13 -8.87 -0.87
C ILE A 149 -13.84 -8.65 -0.08
N SER A 150 -13.27 -7.44 -0.14
CA SER A 150 -12.03 -7.12 0.59
C SER A 150 -12.22 -7.20 2.10
N LEU A 151 -13.36 -6.76 2.62
CA LEU A 151 -13.69 -6.91 4.04
C LEU A 151 -13.79 -8.38 4.44
N ALA A 152 -14.41 -9.23 3.62
CA ALA A 152 -14.48 -10.66 3.90
C ALA A 152 -13.09 -11.32 3.89
N VAL A 153 -12.25 -10.98 2.91
CA VAL A 153 -10.89 -11.52 2.79
C VAL A 153 -9.99 -11.03 3.91
N TYR A 154 -9.92 -9.72 4.14
CA TYR A 154 -9.08 -9.13 5.19
C TYR A 154 -9.59 -9.49 6.58
N GLY A 155 -10.90 -9.48 6.81
CA GLY A 155 -11.50 -9.89 8.07
C GLY A 155 -11.23 -11.38 8.38
N GLY A 156 -11.41 -12.26 7.39
CA GLY A 156 -11.06 -13.68 7.52
C GLY A 156 -9.59 -13.90 7.83
N TYR A 157 -8.70 -13.17 7.15
CA TYR A 157 -7.27 -13.21 7.42
C TYR A 157 -6.92 -12.66 8.82
N THR A 158 -7.56 -11.58 9.26
CA THR A 158 -7.42 -11.02 10.62
C THR A 158 -7.79 -12.05 11.68
N LEU A 159 -8.89 -12.78 11.51
CA LEU A 159 -9.28 -13.85 12.44
C LEU A 159 -8.18 -14.91 12.55
N TYR A 160 -7.64 -15.36 11.41
CA TYR A 160 -6.54 -16.31 11.37
C TYR A 160 -5.27 -15.76 12.07
N VAL A 161 -4.84 -14.54 11.75
CA VAL A 161 -3.63 -13.93 12.31
C VAL A 161 -3.75 -13.71 13.81
N CYS A 162 -4.89 -13.20 14.29
CA CYS A 162 -5.09 -12.99 15.72
C CYS A 162 -5.11 -14.31 16.52
N GLN A 163 -5.43 -15.44 15.89
CA GLN A 163 -5.41 -16.77 16.52
C GLN A 163 -4.05 -17.45 16.44
N MET A 164 -3.36 -17.36 15.30
CA MET A 164 -2.19 -18.20 14.99
C MET A 164 -0.86 -17.47 15.15
N VAL A 165 -0.86 -16.13 15.13
CA VAL A 165 0.36 -15.33 15.10
C VAL A 165 0.47 -14.52 16.38
N MET A 166 1.56 -14.71 17.11
CA MET A 166 1.87 -13.87 18.27
C MET A 166 2.05 -12.41 17.86
N MET A 167 1.68 -11.48 18.75
CA MET A 167 1.93 -10.06 18.52
C MET A 167 3.43 -9.78 18.41
N HIS A 168 3.80 -8.97 17.42
CA HIS A 168 5.18 -8.56 17.22
C HIS A 168 5.26 -7.15 16.63
N GLY A 169 6.44 -6.55 16.72
CA GLY A 169 6.74 -5.24 16.13
C GLY A 169 5.91 -4.11 16.75
N ASP A 170 5.45 -3.20 15.90
CA ASP A 170 4.83 -1.94 16.33
C ASP A 170 3.36 -2.09 16.75
N GLU A 171 2.67 -3.17 16.35
CA GLU A 171 1.27 -3.47 16.72
C GLU A 171 1.09 -3.38 18.24
N ALA A 172 1.98 -4.05 18.96
CA ALA A 172 1.96 -4.16 20.40
C ALA A 172 2.15 -2.80 21.10
N GLN A 173 2.95 -1.91 20.50
CA GLN A 173 3.19 -0.57 21.02
C GLN A 173 1.97 0.34 20.84
N TYR A 174 1.29 0.27 19.69
CA TYR A 174 0.06 1.03 19.46
C TYR A 174 -1.07 0.58 20.38
N LEU A 175 -1.19 -0.73 20.64
CA LEU A 175 -2.18 -1.26 21.59
C LEU A 175 -1.89 -0.83 23.02
N ARG A 176 -0.60 -0.79 23.44
CA ARG A 176 -0.21 -0.28 24.77
C ARG A 176 -0.59 1.18 24.97
N VAL A 177 -0.31 2.04 23.99
CA VAL A 177 -0.76 3.44 24.04
C VAL A 177 -2.29 3.53 24.03
N THR A 178 -2.99 2.66 23.29
CA THR A 178 -4.46 2.65 23.26
C THR A 178 -5.05 2.27 24.63
N GLN A 179 -4.43 1.31 25.33
CA GLN A 179 -4.79 0.93 26.69
C GLN A 179 -4.61 2.10 27.66
N SER A 180 -3.42 2.72 27.67
CA SER A 180 -3.11 3.87 28.54
C SER A 180 -4.10 5.01 28.30
N LEU A 181 -4.41 5.34 27.05
CA LEU A 181 -5.44 6.35 26.73
C LEU A 181 -6.83 6.00 27.26
N LEU A 182 -7.19 4.72 27.32
CA LEU A 182 -8.51 4.27 27.79
C LEU A 182 -8.60 4.14 29.32
N GLN A 183 -7.51 3.72 29.96
CA GLN A 183 -7.47 3.44 31.41
C GLN A 183 -6.99 4.66 32.19
N ASP A 184 -5.92 5.28 31.73
CA ASP A 184 -5.22 6.37 32.41
C ASP A 184 -5.62 7.75 31.86
N GLY A 185 -6.08 7.79 30.60
CA GLY A 185 -6.44 9.04 29.93
C GLY A 185 -5.24 9.87 29.47
N ASP A 186 -4.04 9.27 29.42
CA ASP A 186 -2.82 9.92 28.98
C ASP A 186 -1.99 9.03 28.03
N ILE A 187 -0.78 9.48 27.68
CA ILE A 187 0.16 8.78 26.80
C ILE A 187 1.42 8.29 27.56
N ASP A 188 1.43 8.44 28.89
CA ASP A 188 2.55 8.08 29.73
C ASP A 188 2.53 6.59 30.03
N LEU A 189 3.51 5.86 29.50
CA LEU A 189 3.56 4.41 29.63
C LEU A 189 4.33 3.95 30.87
N ALA A 190 4.70 4.86 31.78
CA ALA A 190 5.55 4.54 32.93
C ALA A 190 4.90 3.54 33.90
N ASN A 191 3.59 3.67 34.11
CA ASN A 191 2.76 2.73 34.89
C ASN A 191 2.37 1.46 34.09
N ASN A 192 2.52 1.48 32.76
CA ASN A 192 2.16 0.38 31.86
C ASN A 192 3.32 -0.62 31.68
N LEU A 193 4.32 -0.61 32.57
CA LEU A 193 5.45 -1.54 32.57
C LEU A 193 5.23 -2.74 33.50
N ASP A 194 4.50 -2.55 34.61
CA ASP A 194 4.33 -3.56 35.66
C ASP A 194 2.89 -4.08 35.69
N GLY A 195 2.65 -5.31 35.20
CA GLY A 195 1.42 -6.07 35.44
C GLY A 195 0.23 -5.84 34.48
N ASP A 196 0.01 -4.61 34.00
CA ASP A 196 -1.14 -4.27 33.12
C ASP A 196 -0.98 -4.72 31.66
N VAL A 197 0.22 -5.17 31.32
CA VAL A 197 0.65 -5.63 30.00
C VAL A 197 -0.10 -6.91 29.57
N THR A 198 -0.67 -7.65 30.52
CA THR A 198 -1.24 -9.00 30.30
C THR A 198 -2.58 -9.03 29.57
N VAL A 199 -3.31 -7.91 29.45
CA VAL A 199 -4.64 -7.88 28.82
C VAL A 199 -4.60 -8.18 27.31
N PHE A 200 -3.45 -7.95 26.66
CA PHE A 200 -3.22 -8.37 25.28
C PHE A 200 -1.82 -8.91 25.04
N HIS A 201 -0.80 -8.49 25.78
CA HIS A 201 0.53 -9.02 25.52
C HIS A 201 0.71 -10.42 26.13
N VAL A 202 0.83 -11.41 25.26
CA VAL A 202 1.28 -12.77 25.64
C VAL A 202 2.77 -12.77 26.00
N LEU A 203 3.52 -11.78 25.52
CA LEU A 203 4.95 -11.58 25.77
C LEU A 203 5.22 -10.12 26.12
N ASP A 204 6.00 -9.86 27.16
CA ASP A 204 6.46 -8.52 27.44
C ASP A 204 7.40 -8.03 26.33
N VAL A 205 6.90 -7.08 25.55
CA VAL A 205 7.69 -6.33 24.59
C VAL A 205 8.01 -4.99 25.23
N GLY A 206 9.29 -4.71 25.45
CA GLY A 206 9.72 -3.45 26.06
C GLY A 206 9.15 -2.23 25.32
N VAL A 207 9.01 -1.11 26.03
CA VAL A 207 8.46 0.12 25.44
C VAL A 207 9.46 0.73 24.47
N HIS A 208 9.00 1.07 23.27
CA HIS A 208 9.75 1.88 22.33
C HIS A 208 9.74 3.35 22.76
N LYS A 209 10.62 3.72 23.70
CA LYS A 209 10.73 5.08 24.27
C LYS A 209 11.11 6.13 23.21
N ALA A 210 10.42 7.26 23.19
CA ALA A 210 10.79 8.43 22.39
C ALA A 210 12.08 9.08 22.94
N PRO A 211 13.03 9.52 22.08
CA PRO A 211 14.29 10.13 22.53
C PRO A 211 14.12 11.40 23.38
N GLY A 212 12.98 12.10 23.24
CA GLY A 212 12.67 13.34 23.96
C GLY A 212 11.77 13.15 25.18
N SER A 213 11.51 11.93 25.62
CA SER A 213 10.69 11.69 26.81
C SER A 213 11.36 12.29 28.06
N PRO A 214 10.62 13.05 28.90
CA PRO A 214 11.11 13.54 30.19
C PRO A 214 11.68 12.42 31.08
N ALA A 215 12.50 12.80 32.08
CA ALA A 215 13.20 11.83 32.93
C ALA A 215 12.26 10.89 33.69
N ASP A 216 11.10 11.40 34.09
CA ASP A 216 10.04 10.73 34.85
C ASP A 216 8.90 10.19 33.98
N LYS A 217 9.00 10.31 32.65
CA LYS A 217 7.95 9.97 31.70
C LYS A 217 8.41 8.95 30.67
N LEU A 218 7.48 8.14 30.21
CA LEU A 218 7.75 7.12 29.21
C LEU A 218 6.80 7.26 28.02
N TYR A 219 7.09 8.20 27.12
CA TYR A 219 6.34 8.34 25.89
C TYR A 219 6.80 7.37 24.80
N SER A 220 5.84 6.86 24.02
CA SER A 220 6.10 6.05 22.84
C SER A 220 6.74 6.89 21.73
N LYS A 221 7.69 6.32 20.99
CA LYS A 221 8.24 6.92 19.76
C LYS A 221 7.21 6.93 18.62
N HIS A 222 6.15 6.13 18.75
CA HIS A 222 5.12 5.99 17.73
C HIS A 222 4.05 7.08 17.84
N PRO A 223 3.57 7.65 16.73
CA PRO A 223 2.54 8.69 16.77
C PRO A 223 1.23 8.23 17.42
N VAL A 224 0.65 9.06 18.30
CA VAL A 224 -0.56 8.73 19.07
C VAL A 224 -1.83 8.59 18.23
N GLY A 225 -1.86 9.15 17.02
CA GLY A 225 -3.07 9.25 16.20
C GLY A 225 -3.74 7.91 15.90
N LEU A 226 -2.96 6.87 15.61
CA LEU A 226 -3.51 5.53 15.38
C LEU A 226 -4.12 4.96 16.67
N SER A 227 -3.45 5.13 17.81
CA SER A 227 -3.95 4.64 19.11
C SER A 227 -5.28 5.29 19.50
N VAL A 228 -5.43 6.61 19.29
CA VAL A 228 -6.70 7.31 19.52
C VAL A 228 -7.81 6.74 18.62
N MET A 229 -7.51 6.51 17.34
CA MET A 229 -8.47 5.91 16.40
C MET A 229 -8.90 4.50 16.83
N LEU A 230 -7.99 3.73 17.45
CA LEU A 230 -8.25 2.36 17.88
C LEU A 230 -9.02 2.26 19.21
N MET A 231 -9.08 3.31 20.04
CA MET A 231 -9.78 3.29 21.34
C MET A 231 -11.19 2.68 21.31
N PRO A 232 -12.13 3.10 20.43
CA PRO A 232 -13.48 2.51 20.41
C PRO A 232 -13.45 1.02 20.04
N ALA A 233 -12.61 0.65 19.08
CA ALA A 233 -12.46 -0.72 18.60
C ALA A 233 -11.84 -1.63 19.66
N TYR A 234 -10.82 -1.13 20.35
CA TYR A 234 -10.17 -1.79 21.47
C TYR A 234 -11.19 -2.07 22.58
N SER A 235 -11.98 -1.05 22.98
CA SER A 235 -12.99 -1.18 24.04
C SER A 235 -14.08 -2.19 23.66
N LEU A 236 -14.57 -2.14 22.42
CA LEU A 236 -15.53 -3.12 21.90
C LEU A 236 -14.94 -4.53 21.87
N GLY A 237 -13.69 -4.68 21.44
CA GLY A 237 -13.03 -5.98 21.37
C GLY A 237 -12.86 -6.62 22.76
N LEU A 238 -12.55 -5.80 23.75
CA LEU A 238 -12.49 -6.24 25.14
C LEU A 238 -13.87 -6.65 25.66
N ARG A 239 -14.92 -5.85 25.41
CA ARG A 239 -16.28 -6.12 25.92
C ARG A 239 -16.96 -7.31 25.26
N LEU A 240 -16.78 -7.48 23.94
CA LEU A 240 -17.50 -8.49 23.16
C LEU A 240 -16.77 -9.84 23.12
N TRP A 241 -15.43 -9.82 23.12
CA TRP A 241 -14.62 -11.01 22.87
C TRP A 241 -13.50 -11.25 23.88
N ALA A 242 -13.37 -10.40 24.91
CA ALA A 242 -12.19 -10.38 25.79
C ALA A 242 -10.87 -10.34 25.00
N ASN A 243 -10.89 -9.73 23.81
CA ASN A 243 -9.77 -9.70 22.89
C ASN A 243 -9.71 -8.32 22.21
N PRO A 244 -9.05 -7.34 22.84
CA PRO A 244 -8.97 -6.00 22.30
C PRO A 244 -8.13 -5.93 21.01
N ARG A 245 -7.13 -6.81 20.87
CA ARG A 245 -6.33 -6.96 19.64
C ARG A 245 -7.22 -7.28 18.45
N LEU A 246 -8.13 -8.24 18.61
CA LEU A 246 -9.07 -8.60 17.55
C LEU A 246 -9.94 -7.41 17.13
N GLY A 247 -10.48 -6.65 18.09
CA GLY A 247 -11.27 -5.46 17.80
C GLY A 247 -10.50 -4.42 16.99
N ALA A 248 -9.26 -4.12 17.40
CA ALA A 248 -8.37 -3.21 16.70
C ALA A 248 -8.03 -3.71 15.29
N ALA A 249 -7.65 -4.98 15.15
CA ALA A 249 -7.26 -5.56 13.86
C ALA A 249 -8.45 -5.63 12.87
N LEU A 250 -9.66 -5.95 13.34
CA LEU A 250 -10.86 -5.92 12.50
C LEU A 250 -11.17 -4.50 12.02
N THR A 251 -10.94 -3.49 12.85
CA THR A 251 -11.10 -2.09 12.44
C THR A 251 -10.11 -1.71 11.36
N MET A 252 -8.86 -2.16 11.47
CA MET A 252 -7.86 -1.97 10.41
C MET A 252 -8.27 -2.67 9.10
N ALA A 253 -8.87 -3.86 9.16
CA ALA A 253 -9.41 -4.54 7.99
C ALA A 253 -10.55 -3.75 7.33
N VAL A 254 -11.44 -3.15 8.12
CA VAL A 254 -12.51 -2.25 7.63
C VAL A 254 -11.91 -1.02 6.96
N CYS A 255 -10.93 -0.36 7.59
CA CYS A 255 -10.23 0.80 7.02
C CYS A 255 -9.55 0.44 5.69
N ALA A 256 -8.85 -0.68 5.62
CA ALA A 256 -8.18 -1.14 4.39
C ALA A 256 -9.19 -1.40 3.26
N ALA A 257 -10.30 -2.08 3.55
CA ALA A 257 -11.37 -2.32 2.59
C ALA A 257 -12.04 -1.01 2.12
N ALA A 258 -12.28 -0.08 3.05
CA ALA A 258 -12.85 1.23 2.75
C ALA A 258 -11.92 2.06 1.86
N ILE A 259 -10.62 2.12 2.18
CA ILE A 259 -9.62 2.81 1.37
C ILE A 259 -9.61 2.25 -0.05
N LEU A 260 -9.62 0.93 -0.22
CA LEU A 260 -9.66 0.33 -1.56
C LEU A 260 -10.91 0.75 -2.35
N ALA A 261 -12.09 0.71 -1.73
CA ALA A 261 -13.34 1.08 -2.38
C ALA A 261 -13.41 2.58 -2.70
N LEU A 262 -12.93 3.44 -1.80
CA LEU A 262 -12.88 4.89 -1.99
C LEU A 262 -11.86 5.26 -3.07
N LEU A 263 -10.70 4.60 -3.08
CA LEU A 263 -9.71 4.75 -4.14
C LEU A 263 -10.35 4.39 -5.48
N PHE A 264 -11.04 3.25 -5.59
CA PHE A 264 -11.77 2.89 -6.83
C PHE A 264 -12.76 3.97 -7.27
N LEU A 265 -13.55 4.54 -6.35
CA LEU A 265 -14.49 5.61 -6.68
C LEU A 265 -13.79 6.89 -7.17
N TRP A 266 -12.68 7.25 -6.53
CA TRP A 266 -11.88 8.41 -6.91
C TRP A 266 -11.20 8.22 -8.28
N LEU A 267 -10.71 7.01 -8.52
CA LEU A 267 -9.92 6.59 -9.67
C LEU A 267 -10.75 6.35 -10.94
N CYS A 268 -12.00 5.90 -10.79
CA CYS A 268 -12.90 5.61 -11.92
C CYS A 268 -13.96 6.70 -12.15
N HIS A 269 -13.67 7.96 -11.80
CA HIS A 269 -14.56 9.10 -12.06
C HIS A 269 -14.64 9.47 -13.54
#